data_AF-A0A078FXL7-F1
#
_entry.id   AF-A0A078FXL7-F1
#
_cell.length_a   1.000
_cell.length_b   1.000
_cell.length_c   1.000
_cell.angle_alpha   90.00
_cell.angle_beta   90.00
_cell.angle_gamma   90.00
#
_symmetry.space_group_name_H-M   'P 1'
#
loop_
_entity.id
_entity.type
_entity.pdbx_description
1 polymer ?
#
loop_
_entity_poly.entity_id
_entity_poly.type
_entity_poly.pdbx_seq_one_letter_code
_entity_poly.pdbx_strand_id
1 'polypeptide(L)'
;MNGRKNYDSIPTDLIPEILLRLPGKSIARFRCVSKLWLSILTRPRLLVALERANEEMLFFSSPHPQNPYDNPYDKPSPVVAADFLMKFVCPELRAFTSGLIYLCSNERYDPLNKQFKVLFMAYLSGPDDHRILTLGPSKKKKWRKIKCRLIHQPLYDRVRINGICINGVLYYIGKADGYTAEERPYMIICFDVRSEKFKFLCMWILEDVERKEWSKYVYTLPLNNIRNVFVVGVITTGEIVLSGKVTSTPFCVFYFSPERNTLQRVEIRGVGEYHEAFETECTVRAFVDYVVDSKFIT
;
A
#
# COMPACT_ATOMS: atom_id res chain seq x y z
N MET A 1 -42.95 2.93 -5.29
CA MET A 1 -41.77 3.18 -6.15
C MET A 1 -41.49 4.68 -6.11
N ASN A 2 -40.48 5.13 -5.37
CA ASN A 2 -40.07 6.53 -5.36
C ASN A 2 -38.88 6.69 -6.31
N GLY A 3 -39.12 7.42 -7.41
CA GLY A 3 -38.09 7.75 -8.40
C GLY A 3 -36.96 8.55 -7.77
N ARG A 4 -35.77 7.94 -7.71
CA ARG A 4 -34.53 8.70 -7.59
C ARG A 4 -34.41 9.55 -8.85
N LYS A 5 -34.58 10.86 -8.72
CA LYS A 5 -34.17 11.80 -9.75
C LYS A 5 -32.67 11.58 -9.98
N ASN A 6 -32.32 11.12 -11.17
CA ASN A 6 -30.93 11.01 -11.61
C ASN A 6 -30.48 12.45 -11.88
N TYR A 7 -29.84 13.08 -10.90
CA TYR A 7 -29.12 14.33 -11.19
C TYR A 7 -27.94 13.93 -12.06
N ASP A 8 -27.89 14.44 -13.28
CA ASP A 8 -26.78 14.22 -14.20
C ASP A 8 -25.48 14.55 -13.47
N SER A 9 -24.70 13.52 -13.16
CA SER A 9 -23.39 13.69 -12.55
C SER A 9 -22.52 14.47 -13.53
N ILE A 10 -21.82 15.50 -13.05
CA ILE A 10 -20.84 16.25 -13.84
C ILE A 10 -19.90 15.24 -14.52
N PRO A 11 -19.79 15.25 -15.86
CA PRO A 11 -18.86 14.41 -16.60
C PRO A 11 -17.44 14.51 -16.00
N THR A 12 -16.78 13.36 -15.81
CA THR A 12 -15.51 13.27 -15.10
C THR A 12 -14.40 14.11 -15.73
N ASP A 13 -14.46 14.27 -17.04
CA ASP A 13 -13.60 15.08 -17.91
C ASP A 13 -13.79 16.59 -17.70
N LEU A 14 -14.98 17.04 -17.29
CA LEU A 14 -15.26 18.47 -17.04
C LEU A 14 -14.84 18.92 -15.64
N ILE A 15 -14.68 18.00 -14.69
CA ILE A 15 -14.31 18.33 -13.31
C ILE A 15 -12.94 19.05 -13.23
N PRO A 16 -11.86 18.58 -13.89
CA PRO A 16 -10.59 19.31 -13.94
C PRO A 16 -10.73 20.71 -14.54
N GLU A 17 -11.52 20.89 -15.59
CA GLU A 17 -11.71 22.19 -16.24
C GLU A 17 -12.40 23.19 -15.32
N ILE A 18 -13.40 22.74 -14.56
CA ILE A 18 -14.06 23.56 -13.53
C ILE A 18 -13.07 23.94 -12.44
N LEU A 19 -12.30 22.97 -11.94
CA LEU A 19 -11.33 23.19 -10.88
C LEU A 19 -10.23 24.19 -11.30
N LEU A 20 -9.75 24.12 -12.54
CA LEU A 20 -8.76 25.06 -13.08
C LEU A 20 -9.25 26.52 -13.15
N ARG A 21 -10.57 26.76 -13.10
CA ARG A 21 -11.16 28.12 -13.11
C ARG A 21 -11.36 28.70 -11.70
N LEU A 22 -11.04 27.95 -10.65
CA LEU A 22 -11.23 28.37 -9.26
C LEU A 22 -9.93 28.88 -8.64
N PRO A 23 -9.99 29.78 -7.64
CA PRO A 23 -8.80 30.18 -6.90
C PRO A 23 -8.16 28.98 -6.18
N GLY A 24 -6.83 28.84 -6.22
CA GLY A 24 -6.10 27.72 -5.59
C GLY A 24 -6.45 27.48 -4.11
N LYS A 25 -6.68 28.56 -3.33
CA LYS A 25 -7.12 28.47 -1.92
C LYS A 25 -8.50 27.81 -1.76
N SER A 26 -9.38 27.96 -2.75
CA SER A 26 -10.70 27.34 -2.79
C SER A 26 -10.63 25.88 -3.21
N ILE A 27 -9.69 25.53 -4.10
CA ILE A 27 -9.52 24.18 -4.65
C ILE A 27 -9.24 23.13 -3.56
N ALA A 28 -8.46 23.49 -2.54
CA ALA A 28 -8.17 22.60 -1.42
C ALA A 28 -9.44 22.06 -0.71
N ARG A 29 -10.55 22.82 -0.71
CA ARG A 29 -11.82 22.42 -0.09
C ARG A 29 -12.54 21.32 -0.87
N PHE A 30 -12.31 21.23 -2.18
CA PHE A 30 -12.96 20.23 -3.04
C PHE A 30 -12.42 18.81 -2.83
N ARG A 31 -11.29 18.65 -2.13
CA ARG A 31 -10.75 17.34 -1.70
C ARG A 31 -11.74 16.54 -0.85
N CYS A 32 -12.68 17.21 -0.18
CA CYS A 32 -13.66 16.59 0.70
C CYS A 32 -15.01 16.31 0.01
N VAL A 33 -15.19 16.69 -1.25
CA VAL A 33 -16.49 16.57 -1.95
C VAL A 33 -16.81 15.11 -2.29
N SER A 34 -15.86 14.38 -2.86
CA SER A 34 -15.96 12.93 -3.05
C SER A 34 -14.60 12.32 -3.31
N LYS A 35 -14.53 10.97 -3.30
CA LYS A 35 -13.31 10.22 -3.65
C LYS A 35 -12.81 10.54 -5.06
N LEU A 36 -13.73 10.79 -6.01
CA LEU A 36 -13.40 11.15 -7.39
C LEU A 36 -12.74 12.53 -7.46
N TRP A 37 -13.28 13.52 -6.72
CA TRP A 37 -12.71 14.86 -6.69
C TRP A 37 -11.33 14.83 -6.01
N LEU A 38 -11.19 14.09 -4.91
CA LEU A 38 -9.90 13.86 -4.27
C LEU A 38 -8.88 13.27 -5.25
N SER A 39 -9.24 12.23 -6.01
CA SER A 39 -8.34 11.59 -6.97
C SER A 39 -7.94 12.49 -8.14
N ILE A 40 -8.80 13.43 -8.54
CA ILE A 40 -8.49 14.42 -9.58
C ILE A 40 -7.53 15.49 -9.03
N LEU A 41 -7.73 15.90 -7.78
CA LEU A 41 -7.01 16.99 -7.14
C LEU A 41 -5.64 16.61 -6.62
N THR A 42 -5.39 15.33 -6.34
CA THR A 42 -4.12 14.89 -5.78
C THR A 42 -3.36 13.96 -6.70
N ARG A 43 -2.06 14.20 -6.86
CA ARG A 43 -1.16 13.25 -7.49
C ARG A 43 -0.53 12.34 -6.44
N PRO A 44 -0.49 11.02 -6.67
CA PRO A 44 0.30 10.15 -5.84
C PRO A 44 1.78 10.48 -5.98
N ARG A 45 2.48 10.57 -4.86
CA ARG A 45 3.93 10.58 -4.75
C ARG A 45 4.36 9.40 -3.89
N LEU A 46 5.49 8.81 -4.22
CA LEU A 46 6.14 7.84 -3.37
C LEU A 46 7.09 8.58 -2.44
N LEU A 47 6.90 8.42 -1.14
CA LEU A 47 7.88 8.85 -0.14
C LEU A 47 8.69 7.64 0.28
N VAL A 48 10.01 7.78 0.20
CA VAL A 48 10.98 6.73 0.53
C VAL A 48 11.89 7.27 1.64
N ALA A 49 11.98 6.52 2.73
CA ALA A 49 12.89 6.78 3.82
C ALA A 49 13.90 5.63 3.90
N LEU A 50 15.18 5.96 3.92
CA LEU A 50 16.27 5.01 4.14
C LEU A 50 16.75 5.13 5.57
N GLU A 51 16.78 4.00 6.28
CA GLU A 51 17.26 3.87 7.65
C GLU A 51 18.64 3.20 7.62
N ARG A 52 19.67 3.94 8.06
CA ARG A 52 21.04 3.46 8.19
C ARG A 52 21.26 2.80 9.56
N ALA A 53 22.33 2.01 9.67
CA ALA A 53 22.70 1.33 10.91
C ALA A 53 23.02 2.30 12.08
N ASN A 54 23.40 3.55 11.79
CA ASN A 54 23.65 4.61 12.76
C ASN A 54 22.40 5.44 13.10
N GLU A 55 21.20 4.91 12.84
CA GLU A 55 19.91 5.55 13.13
C GLU A 55 19.64 6.83 12.31
N GLU A 56 20.47 7.08 11.30
CA GLU A 56 20.29 8.16 10.34
C GLU A 56 19.18 7.80 9.34
N MET A 57 18.26 8.75 9.15
CA MET A 57 17.15 8.65 8.22
C MET A 57 17.34 9.62 7.06
N LEU A 58 17.29 9.12 5.83
CA LEU A 58 17.31 9.92 4.60
C LEU A 58 15.94 9.86 3.94
N PHE A 59 15.37 11.00 3.59
CA PHE A 59 14.03 11.09 3.00
C PHE A 59 14.09 11.53 1.54
N PHE A 60 13.32 10.84 0.72
CA PHE A 60 13.20 11.09 -0.71
C PHE A 60 11.73 11.13 -1.12
N SER A 61 11.43 11.90 -2.16
CA SER A 61 10.12 11.91 -2.80
C SER A 61 10.25 11.68 -4.29
N SER A 62 9.53 10.69 -4.81
CA SER A 62 9.44 10.45 -6.24
C SER A 62 8.01 10.67 -6.72
N PRO A 63 7.77 11.37 -7.83
CA PRO A 63 6.44 11.40 -8.43
C PRO A 63 6.02 10.00 -8.88
N HIS A 64 4.71 9.73 -8.90
CA HIS A 64 4.23 8.52 -9.56
C HIS A 64 4.65 8.54 -11.05
N PRO A 65 5.21 7.45 -11.60
CA PRO A 65 5.53 7.37 -13.01
C PRO A 65 4.30 7.69 -13.85
N GLN A 66 4.42 8.62 -14.79
CA GLN A 66 3.33 8.87 -15.73
C GLN A 66 3.11 7.59 -16.55
N ASN A 67 1.86 7.15 -16.58
CA ASN A 67 1.47 5.87 -17.14
C ASN A 67 1.89 5.81 -18.63
N PRO A 68 2.75 4.86 -19.04
CA PRO A 68 3.09 4.66 -20.43
C PRO A 68 1.92 3.91 -21.09
N TYR A 69 0.86 4.63 -21.43
CA TYR A 69 -0.25 4.07 -22.21
C TYR A 69 0.12 3.79 -23.68
N ASP A 70 1.41 3.87 -24.04
CA ASP A 70 1.91 3.48 -25.37
C ASP A 70 2.57 2.10 -25.29
N ASN A 71 2.02 1.17 -26.08
CA ASN A 71 2.55 -0.13 -26.49
C ASN A 71 3.56 -0.83 -25.54
N PRO A 72 3.15 -1.89 -24.82
CA PRO A 72 3.95 -2.58 -23.80
C PRO A 72 5.17 -3.37 -24.33
N TYR A 73 5.40 -3.44 -25.65
CA TYR A 73 6.43 -4.30 -26.24
C TYR A 73 7.75 -3.62 -26.58
N ASP A 74 7.86 -2.28 -26.54
CA ASP A 74 9.07 -1.57 -27.03
C ASP A 74 9.70 -0.56 -26.04
N LYS A 75 9.17 -0.37 -24.83
CA LYS A 75 9.72 0.63 -23.89
C LYS A 75 10.51 0.00 -22.74
N PRO A 76 11.72 0.51 -22.43
CA PRO A 76 12.46 0.11 -21.23
C PRO A 76 11.64 0.39 -19.97
N SER A 77 11.93 -0.33 -18.88
CA SER A 77 11.29 -0.09 -17.58
C SER A 77 11.32 1.41 -17.25
N PRO A 78 10.18 2.03 -16.86
CA PRO A 78 10.14 3.46 -16.60
C PRO A 78 11.11 3.82 -15.48
N VAL A 79 11.78 4.95 -15.66
CA VAL A 79 12.76 5.50 -14.73
C VAL A 79 12.22 6.81 -14.19
N VAL A 80 12.24 6.99 -12.88
CA VAL A 80 11.80 8.23 -12.23
C VAL A 80 12.89 8.74 -11.29
N ALA A 81 13.15 10.04 -11.31
CA ALA A 81 14.04 10.66 -10.32
C ALA A 81 13.32 10.83 -8.98
N ALA A 82 14.04 10.64 -7.87
CA ALA A 82 13.58 11.02 -6.55
C ALA A 82 14.33 12.24 -6.05
N ASP A 83 13.60 13.19 -5.50
CA ASP A 83 14.13 14.39 -4.88
C ASP A 83 14.52 14.10 -3.43
N PHE A 84 15.72 14.48 -3.02
CA PHE A 84 16.09 14.46 -1.61
C PHE A 84 15.30 15.53 -0.86
N LEU A 85 14.68 15.14 0.25
CA LEU A 85 13.89 16.03 1.10
C LEU A 85 14.68 16.52 2.31
N MET A 86 15.17 15.59 3.14
CA MET A 86 15.82 15.91 4.41
C MET A 86 16.57 14.71 4.99
N LYS A 87 17.45 15.00 5.96
CA LYS A 87 18.23 14.04 6.75
C LYS A 87 18.17 14.40 8.23
N PHE A 88 17.95 13.41 9.09
CA PHE A 88 18.11 13.56 10.55
C PHE A 88 18.34 12.21 11.23
N VAL A 89 18.82 12.23 12.48
CA VAL A 89 19.03 11.02 13.30
C VAL A 89 17.82 10.81 14.20
N CYS A 90 17.23 9.61 14.17
CA CYS A 90 16.08 9.26 15.00
C CYS A 90 16.14 7.81 15.47
N PRO A 91 16.49 7.57 16.75
CA PRO A 91 16.64 6.22 17.30
C PRO A 91 15.35 5.37 17.27
N GLU A 92 14.18 6.01 17.18
CA GLU A 92 12.90 5.36 17.47
C GLU A 92 11.86 5.42 16.34
N LEU A 93 12.22 5.88 15.15
CA LEU A 93 11.27 5.99 14.05
C LEU A 93 10.82 4.59 13.60
N ARG A 94 9.52 4.27 13.70
CA ARG A 94 9.00 2.89 13.49
C ARG A 94 7.85 2.75 12.47
N ALA A 95 7.20 3.83 12.04
CA ALA A 95 6.16 3.83 10.99
C ALA A 95 5.92 5.22 10.37
N PHE A 96 5.29 5.26 9.18
CA PHE A 96 4.82 6.48 8.51
C PHE A 96 3.34 6.37 8.14
N THR A 97 2.58 7.46 8.27
CA THR A 97 1.22 7.54 7.72
C THR A 97 0.89 8.99 7.33
N SER A 98 0.63 9.22 6.03
CA SER A 98 -0.02 10.41 5.45
C SER A 98 0.25 11.76 6.15
N GLY A 99 1.48 12.28 6.04
CA GLY A 99 1.84 13.61 6.54
C GLY A 99 2.09 13.73 8.05
N LEU A 100 2.06 12.63 8.80
CA LEU A 100 2.41 12.58 10.22
C LEU A 100 3.52 11.55 10.47
N ILE A 101 4.57 11.97 11.16
CA ILE A 101 5.64 11.09 11.67
C ILE A 101 5.11 10.42 12.93
N TYR A 102 4.83 9.11 12.87
CA TYR A 102 4.31 8.35 13.99
C TYR A 102 5.41 7.45 14.59
N LEU A 103 5.78 7.73 15.84
CA LEU A 103 6.67 6.92 16.64
C LEU A 103 5.85 5.88 17.42
N CYS A 104 5.49 4.72 16.83
CA CYS A 104 5.28 3.50 17.62
C CYS A 104 5.20 2.21 16.78
N SER A 105 5.73 1.13 17.36
CA SER A 105 5.65 -0.24 16.85
C SER A 105 4.26 -0.88 17.04
N ASN A 106 3.75 -1.47 15.96
CA ASN A 106 2.77 -2.57 15.94
C ASN A 106 1.33 -2.32 16.45
N GLU A 107 0.92 -1.09 16.72
CA GLU A 107 -0.47 -0.77 17.10
C GLU A 107 -1.30 -0.44 15.85
N ARG A 108 -2.42 -1.15 15.63
CA ARG A 108 -3.32 -0.90 14.48
C ARG A 108 -4.61 -0.24 14.92
N TYR A 109 -4.91 0.94 14.40
CA TYR A 109 -6.08 1.71 14.82
C TYR A 109 -7.37 1.25 14.10
N ASP A 110 -8.42 0.97 14.87
CA ASP A 110 -9.81 0.88 14.40
C ASP A 110 -10.44 2.29 14.50
N PRO A 111 -10.61 3.00 13.37
CA PRO A 111 -11.08 4.38 13.38
C PRO A 111 -12.55 4.54 13.81
N LEU A 112 -13.36 3.48 13.71
CA LEU A 112 -14.78 3.55 14.07
C LEU A 112 -14.99 3.33 15.57
N ASN A 113 -14.28 2.37 16.16
CA ASN A 113 -14.39 2.06 17.60
C ASN A 113 -13.34 2.77 18.46
N LYS A 114 -12.48 3.60 17.86
CA LYS A 114 -11.38 4.35 18.50
C LYS A 114 -10.49 3.46 19.38
N GLN A 115 -10.17 2.26 18.90
CA GLN A 115 -9.40 1.24 19.64
C GLN A 115 -8.22 0.77 18.81
N PHE A 116 -7.07 0.54 19.43
CA PHE A 116 -5.96 -0.11 18.73
C PHE A 116 -6.06 -1.64 18.90
N LYS A 117 -5.65 -2.41 17.90
CA LYS A 117 -5.52 -3.86 17.98
C LYS A 117 -4.12 -4.28 17.56
N VAL A 118 -3.55 -5.25 18.28
CA VAL A 118 -2.27 -5.87 17.96
C VAL A 118 -2.54 -7.31 17.54
N LEU A 119 -2.14 -7.65 16.33
CA LEU A 119 -2.23 -9.01 15.80
C LEU A 119 -0.87 -9.69 15.92
N PHE A 120 -0.84 -10.83 16.60
CA PHE A 120 0.29 -11.73 16.66
C PHE A 120 -0.02 -12.98 15.83
N MET A 121 0.88 -13.32 14.91
CA MET A 121 0.78 -14.53 14.09
C MET A 121 2.04 -15.37 14.36
N ALA A 122 1.89 -16.44 15.13
CA ALA A 122 2.98 -17.35 15.47
C ALA A 122 3.44 -18.14 14.23
N TYR A 123 4.74 -18.37 14.09
CA TYR A 123 5.31 -19.23 13.05
C TYR A 123 6.04 -20.43 13.68
N LEU A 124 5.61 -21.66 13.34
CA LEU A 124 6.39 -22.90 13.16
C LEU A 124 5.62 -24.22 13.42
N SER A 125 4.44 -24.22 14.06
CA SER A 125 3.69 -25.46 14.28
C SER A 125 2.17 -25.25 14.37
N GLY A 126 1.49 -25.28 13.22
CA GLY A 126 0.05 -25.56 13.13
C GLY A 126 -0.89 -24.37 12.89
N PRO A 127 -2.04 -24.60 12.22
CA PRO A 127 -3.13 -23.65 12.17
C PRO A 127 -3.69 -23.49 13.60
N ASP A 128 -3.79 -22.25 14.11
CA ASP A 128 -4.61 -21.83 15.27
C ASP A 128 -3.92 -21.06 16.42
N ASP A 129 -2.64 -20.66 16.32
CA ASP A 129 -2.00 -19.86 17.39
C ASP A 129 -1.92 -18.34 17.14
N HIS A 130 -2.79 -17.83 16.26
CA HIS A 130 -2.95 -16.40 16.04
C HIS A 130 -3.61 -15.76 17.27
N ARG A 131 -3.09 -14.64 17.75
CA ARG A 131 -3.61 -13.93 18.92
C ARG A 131 -3.87 -12.48 18.59
N ILE A 132 -4.92 -11.93 19.17
CA ILE A 132 -5.22 -10.51 19.08
C ILE A 132 -5.30 -9.90 20.48
N LEU A 133 -4.75 -8.70 20.62
CA LEU A 133 -4.89 -7.85 21.79
C LEU A 133 -5.63 -6.59 21.36
N THR A 134 -6.65 -6.19 22.11
CA THR A 134 -7.33 -4.90 21.92
C THR A 134 -6.85 -3.93 22.99
N LEU A 135 -6.33 -2.79 22.56
CA LEU A 135 -5.85 -1.69 23.38
C LEU A 135 -6.95 -0.61 23.41
N GLY A 136 -7.38 -0.24 24.62
CA GLY A 136 -8.33 0.84 24.85
C GLY A 136 -8.35 1.22 26.32
N PRO A 137 -8.69 2.48 26.66
CA PRO A 137 -8.59 3.01 28.02
C PRO A 137 -9.46 2.26 29.05
N SER A 138 -10.56 1.64 28.61
CA SER A 138 -11.58 1.05 29.48
C SER A 138 -11.61 -0.49 29.48
N LYS A 139 -10.70 -1.16 28.75
CA LYS A 139 -10.70 -2.63 28.62
C LYS A 139 -9.45 -3.24 29.27
N LYS A 140 -9.65 -4.35 29.99
CA LYS A 140 -8.54 -5.20 30.44
C LYS A 140 -7.77 -5.71 29.22
N LYS A 141 -6.48 -5.38 29.14
CA LYS A 141 -5.56 -5.81 28.07
C LYS A 141 -5.33 -7.32 28.19
N LYS A 142 -6.08 -8.12 27.43
CA LYS A 142 -5.96 -9.58 27.41
C LYS A 142 -5.78 -10.08 25.99
N TRP A 143 -4.76 -10.90 25.78
CA TRP A 143 -4.60 -11.67 24.54
C TRP A 143 -5.70 -12.71 24.43
N ARG A 144 -6.29 -12.83 23.24
CA ARG A 144 -7.21 -13.92 22.93
C ARG A 144 -6.85 -14.56 21.60
N LYS A 145 -7.07 -15.87 21.50
CA LYS A 145 -6.86 -16.61 20.26
C LYS A 145 -7.89 -16.22 19.22
N ILE A 146 -7.48 -16.20 17.95
CA ILE A 146 -8.35 -16.04 16.79
C ILE A 146 -8.07 -17.17 15.81
N LYS A 147 -9.11 -17.62 15.11
CA LYS A 147 -8.98 -18.70 14.15
C LYS A 147 -8.68 -18.14 12.76
N CYS A 148 -7.54 -18.52 12.19
CA CYS A 148 -7.24 -18.28 10.79
C CYS A 148 -7.56 -19.54 9.99
N ARG A 149 -8.56 -19.48 9.11
CA ARG A 149 -8.92 -20.61 8.23
C ARG A 149 -8.09 -20.64 6.94
N LEU A 150 -7.22 -19.66 6.73
CA LEU A 150 -6.35 -19.59 5.57
C LEU A 150 -4.96 -20.10 5.95
N ILE A 151 -4.56 -21.22 5.39
CA ILE A 151 -3.20 -21.75 5.58
C ILE A 151 -2.28 -20.96 4.64
N HIS A 152 -1.46 -20.09 5.23
CA HIS A 152 -0.51 -19.25 4.51
C HIS A 152 0.68 -18.90 5.39
N GLN A 153 1.79 -18.59 4.74
CA GLN A 153 3.02 -18.10 5.35
C GLN A 153 3.14 -16.59 5.14
N PRO A 154 2.87 -15.73 6.14
CA PRO A 154 3.20 -14.32 6.00
C PRO A 154 4.69 -14.16 5.66
N LEU A 155 5.02 -13.21 4.79
CA LEU A 155 6.41 -12.80 4.62
C LEU A 155 6.80 -11.93 5.82
N TYR A 156 7.65 -12.48 6.68
CA TYR A 156 8.24 -11.78 7.80
C TYR A 156 9.60 -11.21 7.41
N ASP A 157 9.98 -10.12 8.06
CA ASP A 157 11.37 -9.86 8.35
C ASP A 157 11.59 -9.96 9.86
N ARG A 158 12.58 -10.77 10.29
CA ARG A 158 13.13 -11.08 11.63
C ARG A 158 12.18 -11.06 12.85
N VAL A 159 11.26 -10.09 12.97
CA VAL A 159 10.30 -9.89 14.08
C VAL A 159 8.90 -9.40 13.61
N ARG A 160 8.67 -8.96 12.36
CA ARG A 160 7.42 -8.25 11.96
C ARG A 160 6.86 -8.67 10.59
N ILE A 161 5.53 -8.55 10.45
CA ILE A 161 4.84 -8.60 9.15
C ILE A 161 4.87 -7.20 8.53
N ASN A 162 5.42 -7.10 7.31
CA ASN A 162 5.38 -5.86 6.55
C ASN A 162 4.05 -5.79 5.80
N GLY A 163 3.16 -4.92 6.26
CA GLY A 163 1.83 -4.73 5.69
C GLY A 163 1.26 -3.37 6.05
N ILE A 164 0.21 -2.99 5.33
CA ILE A 164 -0.42 -1.67 5.40
C ILE A 164 -1.86 -1.84 5.86
N CYS A 165 -2.34 -0.94 6.72
CA CYS A 165 -3.75 -0.88 7.11
C CYS A 165 -4.47 0.18 6.30
N ILE A 166 -5.50 -0.21 5.53
CA ILE A 166 -6.38 0.70 4.79
C ILE A 166 -7.79 0.46 5.28
N ASN A 167 -8.44 1.52 5.80
CA ASN A 167 -9.85 1.47 6.25
C ASN A 167 -10.16 0.31 7.22
N GLY A 168 -9.25 0.01 8.14
CA GLY A 168 -9.43 -1.08 9.11
C GLY A 168 -9.20 -2.49 8.56
N VAL A 169 -8.65 -2.62 7.35
CA VAL A 169 -8.19 -3.90 6.79
C VAL A 169 -6.67 -3.86 6.66
N LEU A 170 -5.98 -4.82 7.24
CA LEU A 170 -4.55 -5.03 7.03
C LEU A 170 -4.33 -5.82 5.75
N TYR A 171 -3.45 -5.34 4.88
CA TYR A 171 -2.96 -6.00 3.69
C TYR A 171 -1.48 -6.34 3.87
N TYR A 172 -1.11 -7.60 3.61
CA TYR A 172 0.28 -8.07 3.67
C TYR A 172 0.51 -9.20 2.67
N ILE A 173 1.76 -9.44 2.32
CA ILE A 173 2.12 -10.52 1.40
C ILE A 173 2.39 -11.79 2.20
N GLY A 174 1.98 -12.93 1.66
CA GLY A 174 2.33 -14.25 2.15
C GLY A 174 2.31 -15.30 1.05
N LYS A 175 2.86 -16.47 1.34
CA LYS A 175 2.85 -17.64 0.44
C LYS A 175 1.69 -18.56 0.79
N ALA A 176 1.00 -19.10 -0.21
CA ALA A 176 0.05 -20.19 0.02
C ALA A 176 0.77 -21.40 0.61
N ASP A 177 0.14 -22.12 1.54
CA ASP A 177 0.58 -23.45 1.95
C ASP A 177 -0.26 -24.53 1.25
N GLY A 178 0.31 -25.73 1.07
CA GLY A 178 -0.35 -26.85 0.34
C GLY A 178 0.11 -27.06 -1.11
N TYR A 179 1.07 -26.27 -1.59
CA TYR A 179 1.78 -26.46 -2.87
C TYR A 179 3.22 -26.96 -2.59
N THR A 180 3.84 -27.65 -3.55
CA THR A 180 5.25 -28.09 -3.47
C THR A 180 6.16 -26.89 -3.19
N ALA A 181 7.33 -27.11 -2.57
CA ALA A 181 8.22 -26.03 -2.11
C ALA A 181 8.63 -25.04 -3.22
N GLU A 182 8.60 -25.48 -4.48
CA GLU A 182 9.02 -24.74 -5.66
C GLU A 182 7.90 -23.89 -6.31
N GLU A 183 6.62 -24.13 -5.97
CA GLU A 183 5.47 -23.52 -6.65
C GLU A 183 4.59 -22.63 -5.77
N ARG A 184 4.98 -22.32 -4.53
CA ARG A 184 4.10 -21.56 -3.61
C ARG A 184 3.85 -20.12 -4.13
N PRO A 185 2.64 -19.78 -4.63
CA PRO A 185 2.41 -18.45 -5.16
C PRO A 185 2.39 -17.43 -4.03
N TYR A 186 2.95 -16.25 -4.30
CA TYR A 186 2.78 -15.10 -3.44
C TYR A 186 1.36 -14.55 -3.61
N MET A 187 0.70 -14.24 -2.50
CA MET A 187 -0.65 -13.68 -2.49
C MET A 187 -0.72 -12.51 -1.53
N ILE A 188 -1.70 -11.64 -1.74
CA ILE A 188 -2.04 -10.58 -0.78
C ILE A 188 -3.10 -11.14 0.17
N ILE A 189 -2.79 -11.15 1.45
CA ILE A 189 -3.70 -11.54 2.52
C ILE A 189 -4.28 -10.28 3.16
N CYS A 190 -5.58 -10.33 3.37
CA CYS A 190 -6.38 -9.29 4.00
C CYS A 190 -6.82 -9.78 5.39
N PHE A 191 -6.55 -9.01 6.43
CA PHE A 191 -7.10 -9.21 7.76
C PHE A 191 -7.99 -8.02 8.13
N ASP A 192 -9.30 -8.24 8.15
CA ASP A 192 -10.26 -7.24 8.60
C ASP A 192 -10.17 -7.11 10.13
N VAL A 193 -9.74 -5.95 10.61
CA VAL A 193 -9.51 -5.69 12.04
C VAL A 193 -10.81 -5.72 12.83
N ARG A 194 -11.96 -5.40 12.22
CA ARG A 194 -13.27 -5.36 12.88
C ARG A 194 -13.88 -6.75 12.97
N SER A 195 -13.96 -7.45 11.85
CA SER A 195 -14.55 -8.80 11.80
C SER A 195 -13.57 -9.90 12.20
N GLU A 196 -12.27 -9.58 12.24
CA GLU A 196 -11.17 -10.48 12.61
C GLU A 196 -11.08 -11.71 11.71
N LYS A 197 -11.41 -11.51 10.44
CA LYS A 197 -11.42 -12.54 9.41
C LYS A 197 -10.29 -12.32 8.43
N PHE A 198 -9.64 -13.43 8.08
CA PHE A 198 -8.64 -13.50 7.03
C PHE A 198 -9.29 -13.83 5.69
N LYS A 199 -8.84 -13.15 4.63
CA LYS A 199 -9.26 -13.38 3.23
C LYS A 199 -8.04 -13.24 2.33
N PHE A 200 -7.97 -14.00 1.24
CA PHE A 200 -7.11 -13.58 0.12
C PHE A 200 -7.74 -12.39 -0.58
N LEU A 201 -6.90 -11.51 -1.12
CA LEU A 201 -7.37 -10.49 -2.03
C LEU A 201 -7.93 -11.18 -3.28
N CYS A 202 -9.21 -10.97 -3.54
CA CYS A 202 -9.92 -11.57 -4.67
C CYS A 202 -10.89 -10.56 -5.28
N MET A 203 -11.16 -10.71 -6.58
CA MET A 203 -12.28 -10.08 -7.24
C MET A 203 -13.37 -11.13 -7.53
N TRP A 204 -14.61 -10.65 -7.66
CA TRP A 204 -15.70 -11.43 -8.23
C TRP A 204 -15.91 -10.96 -9.65
N ILE A 205 -15.79 -11.87 -10.61
CA ILE A 205 -16.00 -11.61 -12.03
C ILE A 205 -17.38 -12.12 -12.38
N LEU A 206 -18.19 -11.28 -13.02
CA LEU A 206 -19.48 -11.67 -13.57
C LEU A 206 -19.24 -12.31 -14.92
N GLU A 207 -19.38 -13.63 -15.00
CA GLU A 207 -19.14 -14.41 -16.23
C GLU A 207 -20.34 -14.32 -17.17
N ASP A 208 -21.54 -14.35 -16.59
CA ASP A 208 -22.80 -14.29 -17.34
C ASP A 208 -23.77 -13.34 -16.63
N VAL A 209 -24.12 -12.26 -17.33
CA VAL A 209 -25.03 -11.21 -16.82
C VAL A 209 -26.47 -11.71 -16.72
N GLU A 210 -26.91 -12.51 -17.68
CA GLU A 210 -28.29 -13.02 -17.75
C GLU A 210 -28.53 -14.07 -16.67
N ARG A 211 -27.57 -14.98 -16.50
CA ARG A 211 -27.61 -16.07 -15.52
C ARG A 211 -27.13 -15.66 -14.14
N LYS A 212 -26.54 -14.46 -14.01
CA LYS A 212 -25.94 -13.91 -12.78
C LYS A 212 -24.88 -14.84 -12.19
N GLU A 213 -24.07 -15.45 -13.06
CA GLU A 213 -23.02 -16.38 -12.67
C GLU A 213 -21.73 -15.62 -12.34
N TRP A 214 -21.19 -15.87 -11.15
CA TRP A 214 -19.99 -15.19 -10.66
C TRP A 214 -18.87 -16.19 -10.41
N SER A 215 -17.67 -15.87 -10.89
CA SER A 215 -16.44 -16.57 -10.55
C SER A 215 -15.63 -15.76 -9.54
N LYS A 216 -14.90 -16.46 -8.66
CA LYS A 216 -14.02 -15.83 -7.66
C LYS A 216 -12.59 -15.96 -8.16
N TYR A 217 -11.95 -14.83 -8.46
CA TYR A 217 -10.57 -14.77 -8.91
C TYR A 217 -9.65 -14.30 -7.78
N VAL A 218 -8.67 -15.12 -7.40
CA VAL A 218 -7.70 -14.83 -6.34
C VAL A 218 -6.39 -14.36 -6.97
N TYR A 219 -5.91 -13.19 -6.58
CA TYR A 219 -4.71 -12.60 -7.18
C TYR A 219 -3.42 -13.27 -6.68
N THR A 220 -2.61 -13.73 -7.61
CA THR A 220 -1.25 -14.19 -7.38
C THR A 220 -0.26 -13.14 -7.86
N LEU A 221 0.76 -12.87 -7.05
CA LEU A 221 1.80 -11.91 -7.39
C LEU A 221 2.96 -12.63 -8.09
N PRO A 222 3.41 -12.17 -9.28
CA PRO A 222 4.52 -12.77 -10.01
C PRO A 222 5.88 -12.37 -9.38
N LEU A 223 6.11 -12.75 -8.13
CA LEU A 223 7.28 -12.38 -7.32
C LEU A 223 8.34 -13.49 -7.24
N ASN A 224 8.28 -14.50 -8.11
CA ASN A 224 9.16 -15.68 -8.02
C ASN A 224 10.66 -15.32 -8.01
N ASN A 225 11.03 -14.22 -8.68
CA ASN A 225 12.41 -13.72 -8.74
C ASN A 225 12.68 -12.51 -7.83
N ILE A 226 11.68 -12.04 -7.06
CA ILE A 226 11.76 -10.82 -6.26
C ILE A 226 11.68 -11.19 -4.78
N ARG A 227 12.81 -11.03 -4.07
CA ARG A 227 12.88 -11.30 -2.63
C ARG A 227 12.59 -10.03 -1.83
N ASN A 228 12.05 -10.20 -0.62
CA ASN A 228 11.92 -9.14 0.40
C ASN A 228 11.12 -7.90 -0.02
N VAL A 229 9.97 -8.10 -0.67
CA VAL A 229 9.01 -7.02 -0.97
C VAL A 229 7.89 -6.91 0.06
N PHE A 230 7.38 -5.70 0.21
CA PHE A 230 6.22 -5.40 1.04
C PHE A 230 5.27 -4.42 0.37
N VAL A 231 4.01 -4.41 0.83
CA VAL A 231 2.99 -3.49 0.32
C VAL A 231 3.22 -2.10 0.91
N VAL A 232 3.30 -1.10 0.03
CA VAL A 232 3.59 0.30 0.33
C VAL A 232 2.30 1.12 0.43
N GLY A 233 1.34 0.82 -0.44
CA GLY A 233 0.17 1.66 -0.63
C GLY A 233 -0.69 1.18 -1.79
N VAL A 234 -1.83 1.85 -1.95
CA VAL A 234 -2.66 1.77 -3.15
C VAL A 234 -2.79 3.18 -3.69
N ILE A 235 -2.54 3.35 -4.98
CA ILE A 235 -2.72 4.63 -5.66
C ILE A 235 -4.17 4.78 -6.17
N THR A 236 -4.54 6.00 -6.59
CA THR A 236 -5.91 6.32 -7.03
C THR A 236 -6.37 5.53 -8.25
N THR A 237 -5.46 5.00 -9.06
CA THR A 237 -5.73 4.09 -10.19
C THR A 237 -6.09 2.67 -9.73
N GLY A 238 -5.98 2.36 -8.43
CA GLY A 238 -6.24 1.03 -7.89
C GLY A 238 -5.03 0.10 -7.91
N GLU A 239 -3.89 0.54 -8.44
CA GLU A 239 -2.66 -0.24 -8.44
C GLU A 239 -2.06 -0.33 -7.03
N ILE A 240 -1.57 -1.52 -6.71
CA ILE A 240 -0.93 -1.84 -5.44
C ILE A 240 0.57 -1.61 -5.60
N VAL A 241 1.12 -0.70 -4.81
CA VAL A 241 2.54 -0.36 -4.85
C VAL A 241 3.31 -1.27 -3.90
N LEU A 242 4.39 -1.88 -4.39
CA LEU A 242 5.29 -2.75 -3.63
C LEU A 242 6.72 -2.18 -3.66
N SER A 243 7.46 -2.31 -2.57
CA SER A 243 8.86 -1.89 -2.48
C SER A 243 9.71 -3.02 -1.90
N GLY A 244 10.97 -3.09 -2.36
CA GLY A 244 12.00 -3.84 -1.67
C GLY A 244 12.28 -3.25 -0.30
N LYS A 245 12.68 -4.11 0.64
CA LYS A 245 12.98 -3.74 2.04
C LYS A 245 14.41 -3.27 2.26
N VAL A 246 15.34 -3.67 1.41
CA VAL A 246 16.74 -3.24 1.50
C VAL A 246 17.06 -2.49 0.22
N THR A 247 17.93 -1.49 0.33
CA THR A 247 18.43 -0.75 -0.83
C THR A 247 19.15 -1.71 -1.79
N SER A 248 18.86 -1.56 -3.08
CA SER A 248 19.52 -2.29 -4.17
C SER A 248 20.05 -1.30 -5.20
N THR A 249 21.04 -1.71 -5.99
CA THR A 249 21.52 -0.96 -7.16
C THR A 249 21.14 -1.71 -8.44
N PRO A 250 20.17 -1.22 -9.24
CA PRO A 250 19.32 -0.03 -9.02
C PRO A 250 18.22 -0.25 -7.97
N PHE A 251 17.72 0.83 -7.36
CA PHE A 251 16.57 0.77 -6.45
C PHE A 251 15.27 0.75 -7.26
N CYS A 252 14.42 -0.26 -7.02
CA CYS A 252 13.21 -0.50 -7.80
C CYS A 252 11.95 -0.56 -6.93
N VAL A 253 10.86 -0.04 -7.47
CA VAL A 253 9.50 -0.11 -6.93
C VAL A 253 8.61 -0.82 -7.94
N PHE A 254 7.60 -1.54 -7.48
CA PHE A 254 6.71 -2.30 -8.35
C PHE A 254 5.27 -1.83 -8.22
N TYR A 255 4.57 -1.72 -9.36
CA TYR A 255 3.16 -1.39 -9.43
C TYR A 255 2.41 -2.61 -9.94
N PHE A 256 1.59 -3.21 -9.07
CA PHE A 256 0.74 -4.34 -9.43
C PHE A 256 -0.65 -3.82 -9.77
N SER A 257 -1.11 -4.08 -11.00
CA SER A 257 -2.49 -3.83 -11.41
C SER A 257 -3.32 -5.10 -11.18
N PRO A 258 -4.25 -5.14 -10.21
CA PRO A 258 -5.13 -6.29 -10.04
C PRO A 258 -6.00 -6.51 -11.28
N GLU A 259 -6.53 -5.44 -11.88
CA GLU A 259 -7.40 -5.53 -13.06
C GLU A 259 -6.74 -6.23 -14.25
N ARG A 260 -5.44 -5.96 -14.49
CA ARG A 260 -4.69 -6.53 -15.62
C ARG A 260 -3.86 -7.74 -15.23
N ASN A 261 -3.75 -8.03 -13.94
CA ASN A 261 -2.82 -8.99 -13.36
C ASN A 261 -1.36 -8.79 -13.82
N THR A 262 -0.94 -7.53 -13.95
CA THR A 262 0.42 -7.17 -14.42
C THR A 262 1.22 -6.53 -13.30
N LEU A 263 2.53 -6.83 -13.27
CA LEU A 263 3.49 -6.21 -12.36
C LEU A 263 4.48 -5.36 -13.16
N GLN A 264 4.43 -4.03 -12.99
CA GLN A 264 5.37 -3.11 -13.61
C GLN A 264 6.52 -2.81 -12.65
N ARG A 265 7.77 -2.98 -13.12
CA ARG A 265 8.98 -2.57 -12.38
C ARG A 265 9.38 -1.15 -12.79
N VAL A 266 9.67 -0.31 -11.81
CA VAL A 266 10.03 1.10 -11.98
C VAL A 266 11.34 1.37 -11.25
N GLU A 267 12.34 1.85 -11.98
CA GLU A 267 13.62 2.27 -11.39
C GLU A 267 13.48 3.68 -10.80
N ILE A 268 13.92 3.84 -9.55
CA ILE A 268 13.92 5.14 -8.88
C ILE A 268 15.37 5.59 -8.69
N ARG A 269 15.77 6.64 -9.41
CA ARG A 269 17.10 7.26 -9.33
C ARG A 269 17.19 8.28 -8.20
N GLY A 270 18.40 8.63 -7.78
CA GLY A 270 18.67 9.59 -6.70
C GLY A 270 18.59 9.02 -5.28
N VAL A 271 17.77 7.99 -5.03
CA VAL A 271 17.67 7.33 -3.70
C VAL A 271 18.99 6.64 -3.32
N GLY A 272 19.76 6.19 -4.32
CA GLY A 272 21.01 5.46 -4.14
C GLY A 272 22.29 6.17 -4.63
N GLU A 273 22.16 7.26 -5.38
CA GLU A 273 23.32 7.99 -5.94
C GLU A 273 23.91 8.99 -4.94
N TYR A 274 23.29 9.16 -3.77
CA TYR A 274 23.92 9.83 -2.64
C TYR A 274 25.05 8.92 -2.14
N HIS A 275 26.30 9.30 -2.44
CA HIS A 275 27.55 8.52 -2.38
C HIS A 275 27.87 7.77 -1.06
N GLU A 276 27.03 7.86 -0.02
CA GLU A 276 27.20 7.17 1.27
C GLU A 276 26.08 6.14 1.59
N ALA A 277 25.01 6.07 0.80
CA ALA A 277 23.85 5.21 1.07
C ALA A 277 24.07 3.72 0.73
N PHE A 278 25.15 3.39 0.02
CA PHE A 278 25.50 2.00 -0.37
C PHE A 278 26.82 1.49 0.21
N GLU A 279 27.50 2.25 1.08
CA GLU A 279 28.65 1.70 1.81
C GLU A 279 28.20 0.62 2.83
N THR A 280 26.92 0.61 3.21
CA THR A 280 26.28 -0.40 4.08
C THR A 280 24.81 -0.63 3.68
N GLU A 281 24.27 -1.85 3.91
CA GLU A 281 22.85 -2.15 3.63
C GLU A 281 21.91 -1.24 4.45
N CYS A 282 21.05 -0.47 3.77
CA CYS A 282 20.04 0.38 4.43
C CYS A 282 18.65 -0.26 4.39
N THR A 283 17.89 -0.10 5.47
CA THR A 283 16.48 -0.53 5.50
C THR A 283 15.61 0.53 4.81
N VAL A 284 14.84 0.10 3.82
CA VAL A 284 13.90 0.93 3.06
C VAL A 284 12.54 0.91 3.75
N ARG A 285 11.98 2.10 3.91
CA ARG A 285 10.59 2.31 4.31
C ARG A 285 9.94 3.21 3.29
N ALA A 286 8.89 2.72 2.64
CA ALA A 286 8.19 3.48 1.63
C ALA A 286 6.72 3.60 1.98
N PHE A 287 6.09 4.71 1.56
CA PHE A 287 4.64 4.90 1.64
C PHE A 287 4.16 5.78 0.49
N VAL A 288 2.92 5.54 0.05
CA VAL A 288 2.25 6.38 -0.93
C VAL A 288 1.65 7.59 -0.21
N ASP A 289 1.93 8.78 -0.72
CA ASP A 289 1.35 10.04 -0.26
C ASP A 289 0.61 10.75 -1.40
N TYR A 290 -0.29 11.67 -1.05
CA TYR A 290 -1.16 12.37 -1.99
C TYR A 290 -1.02 13.89 -1.83
N VAL A 291 -0.27 14.49 -2.75
CA VAL A 291 -0.05 15.94 -2.78
C VAL A 291 -0.99 16.58 -3.80
N VAL A 292 -1.48 17.79 -3.51
CA VAL A 292 -2.30 18.53 -4.46
C VAL A 292 -1.51 18.74 -5.76
N ASP A 293 -2.14 18.44 -6.89
CA ASP A 293 -1.53 18.59 -8.20
C ASP A 293 -1.18 20.08 -8.44
N SER A 294 0.08 20.35 -8.77
CA SER A 294 0.58 21.72 -8.92
C SER A 294 -0.14 22.50 -10.01
N LYS A 295 -0.76 21.81 -10.99
CA LYS A 295 -1.58 22.44 -12.03
C LYS A 295 -2.79 23.20 -11.49
N PHE A 296 -3.20 22.94 -10.24
CA PHE A 296 -4.31 23.62 -9.57
C PHE A 296 -3.85 24.65 -8.51
N ILE A 297 -2.55 24.90 -8.38
CA ILE A 297 -2.00 25.79 -7.33
C ILE A 297 -1.55 27.13 -7.92
N THR A 298 -1.56 27.29 -9.24
CA THR A 298 -1.22 28.52 -9.97
C THR A 298 -2.29 29.59 -9.89
#